data_AF-A0A6N7H2W7-F1
#
_entry.id   AF-A0A6N7H2W7-F1
#
_cell.length_a   1.000
_cell.length_b   1.000
_cell.length_c   1.000
_cell.angle_alpha   90.00
_cell.angle_beta   90.00
_cell.angle_gamma   90.00
#
_symmetry.space_group_name_H-M   'P 1'
#
loop_
_entity.id
_entity.type
_entity.pdbx_description
1 polymer ?
#
loop_
_entity_poly.entity_id
_entity_poly.type
_entity_poly.pdbx_seq_one_letter_code
_entity_poly.pdbx_strand_id
1 'polypeptide(L)'
;MALNGGHEHMDLRDRDMDDVFVHPSDSGPLTIPDVRTSAGHTPKTLLDLGTNECRWPVGEATGIDQLFCASRAVKGKPYCQAHYQRSIR
;
A
#
# COMPACT_ATOMS: atom_id res chain seq x y z
N MET A 1 16.79 44.59 30.99
CA MET A 1 15.82 43.57 31.48
C MET A 1 14.42 44.18 31.45
N ALA A 2 13.38 43.35 31.59
CA ALA A 2 11.96 43.73 31.63
C ALA A 2 11.40 44.36 30.33
N LEU A 3 10.89 43.48 29.48
CA LEU A 3 9.90 43.76 28.45
C LEU A 3 8.49 43.54 29.04
N ASN A 4 7.52 44.39 28.67
CA ASN A 4 6.05 44.29 28.80
C ASN A 4 5.47 45.71 28.59
N GLY A 5 4.30 45.94 28.02
CA GLY A 5 3.32 45.04 27.39
C GLY A 5 1.98 45.78 27.24
N GLY A 6 1.36 45.77 26.06
CA GLY A 6 0.10 46.48 25.77
C GLY A 6 -0.65 45.80 24.64
N HIS A 7 -1.98 45.69 24.78
CA HIS A 7 -2.82 44.85 23.92
C HIS A 7 -4.21 45.47 23.73
N GLU A 8 -4.51 45.79 22.48
CA GLU A 8 -5.83 46.11 21.92
C GLU A 8 -5.91 45.35 20.58
N HIS A 9 -6.59 44.19 20.49
CA HIS A 9 -8.04 43.90 20.60
C HIS A 9 -8.80 44.21 19.30
N MET A 10 -9.66 43.29 18.86
CA MET A 10 -10.16 43.22 17.48
C MET A 10 -11.39 44.07 17.18
N ASP A 11 -11.47 44.55 15.93
CA ASP A 11 -12.70 44.80 15.17
C ASP A 11 -12.46 44.35 13.71
N LEU A 12 -12.78 43.12 13.27
CA LEU A 12 -14.12 42.58 12.96
C LEU A 12 -14.93 43.32 11.88
N ARG A 13 -14.46 43.22 10.61
CA ARG A 13 -15.29 43.08 9.39
C ARG A 13 -14.44 42.43 8.27
N ASP A 14 -14.80 41.31 7.64
CA ASP A 14 -15.99 41.02 6.78
C ASP A 14 -15.79 41.58 5.35
N ARG A 15 -15.82 40.84 4.22
CA ARG A 15 -15.85 39.38 3.85
C ARG A 15 -15.73 39.31 2.28
N ASP A 16 -15.57 38.22 1.50
CA ASP A 16 -15.42 36.74 1.60
C ASP A 16 -14.42 36.27 0.50
N MET A 17 -13.65 35.17 0.68
CA MET A 17 -13.18 34.29 -0.44
C MET A 17 -12.51 32.96 -0.03
N ASP A 18 -12.30 32.66 1.26
CA ASP A 18 -11.65 31.42 1.71
C ASP A 18 -12.58 30.18 1.74
N ASP A 19 -13.19 29.85 0.59
CA ASP A 19 -13.96 28.60 0.41
C ASP A 19 -13.59 27.88 -0.90
N VAL A 20 -12.30 27.59 -1.04
CA VAL A 20 -11.87 26.44 -1.84
C VAL A 20 -12.25 25.19 -1.04
N PHE A 21 -13.48 24.74 -1.23
CA PHE A 21 -14.08 23.59 -0.55
C PHE A 21 -13.25 22.30 -0.79
N VAL A 22 -12.29 22.03 0.10
CA VAL A 22 -11.47 20.81 0.07
C VAL A 22 -12.33 19.65 0.54
N HIS A 23 -12.85 18.86 -0.40
CA HIS A 23 -13.61 17.63 -0.10
C HIS A 23 -12.73 16.66 0.72
N PRO A 24 -13.04 16.34 1.99
CA PRO A 24 -12.37 15.27 2.73
C PRO A 24 -12.96 13.91 2.33
N SER A 25 -13.02 13.64 1.02
CA SER A 25 -13.79 12.54 0.43
C SER A 25 -13.06 11.81 -0.71
N ASP A 26 -11.73 11.83 -0.70
CA ASP A 26 -10.99 10.63 -1.09
C ASP A 26 -10.80 9.72 0.12
N SER A 27 -11.93 9.23 0.66
CA SER A 27 -11.93 7.95 1.37
C SER A 27 -11.90 6.84 0.33
N GLY A 28 -10.84 6.81 -0.48
CA GLY A 28 -10.50 5.68 -1.31
C GLY A 28 -10.48 4.42 -0.44
N PRO A 29 -10.88 3.25 -0.97
CA PRO A 29 -11.02 2.05 -0.15
C PRO A 29 -9.71 1.80 0.59
N LEU A 30 -9.79 1.58 1.90
CA LEU A 30 -8.65 1.16 2.72
C LEU A 30 -8.25 -0.26 2.32
N THR A 31 -7.60 -0.40 1.17
CA THR A 31 -6.90 -1.59 0.73
C THR A 31 -5.68 -1.74 1.62
N ILE A 32 -5.92 -2.25 2.83
CA ILE A 32 -4.87 -2.66 3.77
C ILE A 32 -3.92 -3.56 2.98
N PRO A 33 -2.67 -3.14 2.72
CA PRO A 33 -1.75 -3.98 1.97
C PRO A 33 -1.39 -5.15 2.90
N ASP A 34 -1.94 -6.34 2.63
CA ASP A 34 -1.71 -7.50 3.49
C ASP A 34 -0.20 -7.71 3.64
N VAL A 35 0.24 -7.71 4.90
CA VAL A 35 1.62 -7.49 5.34
C VAL A 35 2.57 -8.65 4.96
N ARG A 36 2.04 -9.65 4.25
CA ARG A 36 2.77 -10.80 3.69
C ARG A 36 3.34 -10.47 2.30
N THR A 37 2.88 -9.39 1.65
CA THR A 37 3.31 -8.96 0.31
C THR A 37 4.74 -8.40 0.32
N SER A 38 5.71 -9.23 -0.07
CA SER A 38 7.15 -8.94 0.11
C SER A 38 7.72 -7.99 -0.96
N ALA A 39 7.37 -6.71 -0.85
CA ALA A 39 7.77 -5.59 -1.72
C ALA A 39 7.16 -5.61 -3.14
N GLY A 40 6.18 -4.74 -3.35
CA GLY A 40 5.87 -4.12 -4.65
C GLY A 40 5.25 -4.99 -5.74
N HIS A 41 4.73 -6.18 -5.42
CA HIS A 41 4.13 -7.09 -6.39
C HIS A 41 2.72 -7.52 -5.96
N THR A 42 1.75 -7.43 -6.86
CA THR A 42 0.38 -7.91 -6.60
C THR A 42 0.34 -9.45 -6.72
N PRO A 43 -0.20 -10.19 -5.74
CA PRO A 43 -0.46 -11.62 -5.90
C PRO A 43 -1.41 -11.92 -7.06
N LYS A 44 -1.23 -13.07 -7.71
CA LYS A 44 -1.97 -13.47 -8.93
C LYS A 44 -2.55 -14.88 -8.81
N THR A 45 -3.66 -15.16 -9.50
CA THR A 45 -4.11 -16.55 -9.69
C THR A 45 -3.19 -17.30 -10.66
N LEU A 46 -3.28 -18.64 -10.70
CA LEU A 46 -2.44 -19.47 -11.58
C LEU A 46 -2.56 -19.12 -13.08
N LEU A 47 -3.70 -18.52 -13.48
CA LEU A 47 -4.01 -18.18 -14.87
C LEU A 47 -3.33 -16.88 -15.35
N ASP A 48 -3.10 -15.91 -14.45
CA ASP A 48 -2.41 -14.64 -14.75
C ASP A 48 -0.89 -14.71 -14.47
N LEU A 49 -0.44 -15.80 -13.84
CA LEU A 49 0.93 -15.98 -13.37
C LEU A 49 1.90 -16.29 -14.52
N GLY A 50 2.81 -15.35 -14.78
CA GLY A 50 3.79 -15.42 -15.86
C GLY A 50 4.84 -16.51 -15.67
N THR A 51 5.49 -16.92 -16.77
CA THR A 51 6.47 -18.01 -16.75
C THR A 51 7.65 -17.76 -15.80
N ASN A 52 8.10 -16.51 -15.68
CA ASN A 52 9.20 -16.06 -14.82
C ASN A 52 8.74 -15.48 -13.47
N GLU A 53 7.51 -15.77 -13.03
CA GLU A 53 6.94 -15.29 -11.77
C GLU A 53 6.88 -16.38 -10.69
N CYS A 54 6.85 -15.96 -9.41
CA CYS A 54 7.00 -16.83 -8.24
C CYS A 54 5.75 -17.65 -7.94
N ARG A 55 5.83 -18.96 -8.22
CA ARG A 55 4.78 -19.97 -7.99
C ARG A 55 4.64 -20.41 -6.53
N TRP A 56 4.97 -19.55 -5.58
CA TRP A 56 4.75 -19.85 -4.16
C TRP A 56 3.32 -19.46 -3.78
N PRO A 57 2.49 -20.37 -3.24
CA PRO A 57 1.11 -20.06 -2.88
C PRO A 57 1.05 -19.09 -1.70
N VAL A 58 0.12 -18.13 -1.75
CA VAL A 58 -0.10 -17.12 -0.71
C VAL A 58 -1.59 -17.01 -0.38
N GLY A 59 -1.90 -16.70 0.88
CA GLY A 59 -3.26 -16.75 1.41
C GLY A 59 -3.77 -18.17 1.66
N GLU A 60 -5.07 -18.28 1.92
CA GLU A 60 -5.75 -19.54 2.30
C GLU A 60 -6.81 -19.97 1.26
N ALA A 61 -7.00 -19.17 0.20
CA ALA A 61 -7.83 -19.55 -0.95
C ALA A 61 -7.21 -20.72 -1.71
N THR A 62 -8.05 -21.62 -2.22
CA THR A 62 -7.63 -22.85 -2.92
C THR A 62 -8.41 -23.03 -4.23
N GLY A 63 -7.92 -23.90 -5.12
CA GLY A 63 -8.53 -24.09 -6.44
C GLY A 63 -8.16 -22.96 -7.41
N ILE A 64 -9.15 -22.39 -8.09
CA ILE A 64 -8.94 -21.36 -9.14
C ILE A 64 -8.48 -20.03 -8.51
N ASP A 65 -9.05 -19.69 -7.35
CA ASP A 65 -8.75 -18.48 -6.58
C ASP A 65 -7.47 -18.58 -5.74
N GLN A 66 -6.70 -19.68 -5.87
CA GLN A 66 -5.39 -19.81 -5.26
C GLN A 66 -4.47 -18.69 -5.77
N LEU A 67 -4.13 -17.76 -4.87
CA LEU A 67 -3.15 -16.72 -5.16
C LEU A 67 -1.72 -17.24 -5.02
N PHE A 68 -0.84 -16.68 -5.83
CA PHE A 68 0.59 -16.95 -5.89
C PHE A 68 1.37 -15.65 -5.76
N CYS A 69 2.57 -15.74 -5.18
CA CYS A 69 3.43 -14.62 -4.87
C CYS A 69 3.73 -13.70 -6.06
N ALA A 70 3.77 -14.18 -7.31
CA ALA A 70 3.96 -13.38 -8.53
C ALA A 70 5.28 -12.58 -8.67
N SER A 71 6.03 -12.39 -7.59
CA SER A 71 7.36 -11.75 -7.58
C SER A 71 8.34 -12.41 -8.56
N ARG A 72 9.36 -11.68 -9.02
CA ARG A 72 10.34 -12.17 -10.00
C ARG A 72 11.02 -13.46 -9.53
N ALA A 73 10.89 -14.54 -10.30
CA ALA A 73 11.54 -15.81 -10.01
C ALA A 73 13.06 -15.74 -10.26
N VAL A 74 13.82 -16.52 -9.49
CA VAL A 74 15.27 -16.68 -9.69
C VAL A 74 15.51 -17.52 -10.96
N LYS A 75 16.50 -17.16 -11.78
CA LYS A 75 16.77 -17.84 -13.06
C LYS A 75 16.96 -19.35 -12.84
N GLY A 76 16.16 -20.17 -13.52
CA GLY A 76 16.19 -21.63 -13.39
C GLY A 76 15.48 -22.18 -12.15
N LYS A 77 14.67 -21.39 -11.44
CA LYS A 77 13.83 -21.80 -10.30
C LYS A 77 12.40 -21.26 -10.47
N PRO A 78 11.37 -21.93 -9.90
CA PRO A 78 9.98 -21.49 -9.99
C PRO A 78 9.60 -20.37 -8.98
N TYR A 79 10.52 -19.96 -8.11
CA TYR A 79 10.26 -19.08 -6.96
C TYR A 79 11.22 -17.88 -6.94
N CYS A 80 10.80 -16.77 -6.31
CA CYS A 80 11.68 -15.65 -5.94
C CYS A 80 12.66 -16.07 -4.82
N GLN A 81 13.68 -15.27 -4.55
CA GLN A 81 14.78 -15.69 -3.66
C GLN A 81 14.32 -16.02 -2.22
N ALA A 82 13.38 -15.26 -1.66
CA ALA A 82 12.83 -15.53 -0.33
C ALA A 82 12.06 -16.88 -0.28
N HIS A 83 11.17 -17.13 -1.25
CA HIS A 83 10.41 -18.37 -1.31
C HIS A 83 11.25 -19.58 -1.75
N TYR A 84 12.31 -19.38 -2.54
CA TYR A 84 13.30 -20.42 -2.81
C TYR A 84 14.07 -20.83 -1.55
N GLN A 85 14.47 -19.88 -0.70
CA GLN A 85 15.08 -20.18 0.61
C GLN A 85 14.09 -20.87 1.56
N ARG A 86 12.78 -20.59 1.44
CA ARG A 86 11.71 -21.28 2.17
C ARG A 86 11.40 -22.68 1.64
N SER A 87 11.72 -22.99 0.38
CA SER A 87 11.46 -24.30 -0.24
C SER A 87 12.61 -25.32 -0.09
N ILE A 88 13.66 -24.99 0.68
CA ILE A 88 14.88 -25.81 0.85
C ILE A 88 15.31 -25.95 2.33
N ARG A 89 14.38 -25.67 3.26
CA ARG A 89 14.49 -25.90 4.70
C ARG A 89 13.40 -26.88 5.12
#